data_AF-A0A0A7I372-F1
#
_entry.id   AF-A0A0A7I372-F1
#
_cell.length_a   1.000
_cell.length_b   1.000
_cell.length_c   1.000
_cell.angle_alpha   90.00
_cell.angle_beta   90.00
_cell.angle_gamma   90.00
#
_symmetry.space_group_name_H-M   'P 1'
#
loop_
_entity.id
_entity.type
_entity.pdbx_description
1 polymer ?
#
loop_
_entity_poly.entity_id
_entity_poly.type
_entity_poly.pdbx_seq_one_letter_code
_entity_poly.pdbx_strand_id
1 'polypeptide(L)' 'MEKQWYFNTVTEQPELGMISPASHRMGPYKTREDALDAWKIVQERNIKWEEQDREWKRWSSDEK' A
#
# COMPACT_ATOMS: atom_id res chain seq x y z
N MET A 1 26.56 5.09 4.56
CA MET A 1 25.30 4.40 4.27
C MET A 1 24.20 5.44 4.35
N GLU A 2 23.61 5.81 3.22
CA GLU A 2 22.47 6.72 3.21
C GLU A 2 21.30 6.03 3.92
N LYS A 3 20.71 6.71 4.91
CA LYS A 3 19.56 6.20 5.65
C LYS A 3 18.34 6.30 4.73
N GLN A 4 17.99 5.20 4.07
CA GLN A 4 16.81 5.11 3.21
C GLN A 4 15.58 4.73 4.04
N TRP A 5 14.43 5.35 3.74
CA TRP A 5 13.16 5.03 4.37
C TRP A 5 12.40 4.00 3.55
N TYR A 6 11.75 3.06 4.22
CA TYR A 6 10.88 2.08 3.60
C TYR A 6 9.54 2.10 4.32
N PHE A 7 8.45 1.82 3.61
CA PHE A 7 7.14 1.67 4.23
C PHE A 7 6.80 0.18 4.33
N ASN A 8 6.59 -0.34 5.53
CA ASN A 8 6.12 -1.69 5.74
C ASN A 8 4.60 -1.75 5.55
N THR A 9 4.14 -2.47 4.53
CA THR A 9 2.71 -2.57 4.18
C THR A 9 1.94 -3.53 5.08
N VAL A 10 2.63 -4.37 5.86
CA VAL A 10 2.01 -5.32 6.80
C VAL A 10 1.79 -4.67 8.16
N THR A 11 2.77 -3.94 8.66
CA THR A 11 2.66 -3.21 9.95
C THR A 11 2.17 -1.78 9.78
N GLU A 12 2.01 -1.33 8.54
CA GLU A 12 1.58 0.02 8.15
C GLU A 12 2.44 1.13 8.76
N GLN A 13 3.74 0.88 8.87
CA GLN A 13 4.68 1.79 9.52
C GLN A 13 5.92 2.07 8.66
N PRO A 14 6.43 3.30 8.67
CA PRO A 14 7.69 3.63 8.05
C PRO A 14 8.87 3.11 8.89
N GLU A 15 9.77 2.39 8.25
CA GLU A 15 10.98 1.79 8.80
C GLU A 15 12.22 2.46 8.21
N LEU A 16 13.23 2.69 9.05
CA LEU A 16 14.51 3.24 8.62
C LEU A 16 15.47 2.11 8.23
N GLY A 17 15.65 1.91 6.94
CA GLY A 17 16.47 0.83 6.37
C GLY A 17 15.69 -0.47 6.13
N MET A 18 16.43 -1.51 5.76
CA MET A 18 15.88 -2.82 5.39
C MET A 18 15.60 -3.69 6.62
N ILE A 19 14.69 -3.25 7.49
CA ILE A 19 14.28 -4.01 8.67
C ILE A 19 13.40 -5.19 8.24
N SER A 20 12.39 -4.91 7.42
CA SER A 20 11.44 -5.92 6.92
C SER A 20 11.83 -6.55 5.57
N PRO A 21 11.25 -7.72 5.22
CA PRO A 21 11.47 -8.40 3.95
C PRO A 21 11.18 -7.49 2.75
N ALA A 22 11.91 -7.67 1.66
CA ALA A 22 11.72 -6.90 0.43
C ALA A 22 10.27 -6.98 -0.11
N SER A 23 9.59 -8.11 0.11
CA SER A 23 8.22 -8.34 -0.32
C SER A 23 7.18 -7.49 0.42
N HIS A 24 7.47 -7.05 1.63
CA HIS A 24 6.53 -6.30 2.49
C HIS A 24 6.89 -4.82 2.60
N ARG A 25 7.91 -4.37 1.88
CA ARG A 25 8.41 -2.99 1.98
C ARG A 25 8.27 -2.27 0.65
N MET A 26 7.72 -1.07 0.69
CA MET A 26 7.73 -0.13 -0.44
C MET A 26 8.85 0.89 -0.26
N GLY A 27 9.49 1.29 -1.36
CA GLY A 27 10.59 2.26 -1.35
C GLY A 27 11.80 1.77 -2.16
N PRO A 28 12.94 2.49 -2.11
CA PRO A 28 13.35 3.42 -1.07
C PRO A 28 12.77 4.84 -1.19
N TYR A 29 12.41 5.43 -0.05
CA TYR A 29 11.97 6.81 0.10
C TYR A 29 13.07 7.67 0.74
N LYS A 30 13.10 8.96 0.39
CA LYS A 30 14.06 9.92 0.94
C LYS A 30 13.71 10.32 2.37
N THR A 31 12.42 10.41 2.68
CA THR A 31 11.90 10.84 3.98
C THR A 31 10.85 9.88 4.51
N ARG A 32 10.59 9.96 5.83
CA ARG A 32 9.47 9.26 6.46
C ARG A 32 8.12 9.70 5.87
N GLU A 33 7.99 10.97 5.55
CA GLU A 33 6.76 11.56 5.03
C GLU A 33 6.45 11.05 3.61
N ASP A 34 7.46 10.94 2.73
CA ASP A 34 7.30 10.32 1.41
C ASP A 34 6.78 8.88 1.51
N ALA A 35 7.27 8.12 2.48
CA ALA A 35 6.85 6.75 2.72
C ALA A 35 5.37 6.68 3.16
N LEU A 36 4.93 7.61 4.02
CA LEU A 36 3.55 7.72 4.47
C LEU A 36 2.61 8.22 3.36
N ASP A 37 3.06 9.17 2.55
CA ASP A 37 2.27 9.70 1.44
C ASP A 37 2.03 8.64 0.37
N ALA A 38 3.06 7.87 0.03
CA ALA A 38 2.92 6.73 -0.86
C ALA A 38 1.94 5.67 -0.33
N TRP A 39 1.93 5.42 0.99
CA TRP A 39 0.96 4.52 1.60
C TRP A 39 -0.48 5.03 1.46
N LYS A 40 -0.73 6.32 1.68
CA LYS A 40 -2.06 6.92 1.49
C LYS A 40 -2.57 6.70 0.07
N ILE A 41 -1.72 6.93 -0.93
CA ILE A 41 -2.08 6.73 -2.33
C ILE A 41 -2.43 5.26 -2.62
N VAL A 42 -1.68 4.31 -2.05
CA VAL A 42 -1.96 2.87 -2.20
C VAL A 42 -3.26 2.49 -1.52
N GLN A 43 -3.54 3.00 -0.32
CA GLN A 43 -4.80 2.80 0.39
C GLN A 43 -5.99 3.34 -0.42
N GLU A 44 -5.91 4.57 -0.92
CA GLU A 44 -6.96 5.15 -1.77
C GLU A 44 -7.21 4.34 -3.05
N ARG A 45 -6.14 3.78 -3.64
CA ARG A 45 -6.27 2.89 -4.80
C ARG A 45 -6.92 1.57 -4.42
N ASN A 46 -6.50 0.93 -3.33
CA ASN A 46 -7.08 -0.33 -2.88
C ASN A 46 -8.58 -0.19 -2.62
N ILE A 47 -9.01 0.90 -1.95
CA ILE A 47 -10.43 1.17 -1.69
C ILE A 47 -11.24 1.26 -3.01
N LYS A 48 -10.73 1.97 -4.02
CA LYS A 48 -11.39 2.06 -5.34
C LYS A 48 -11.45 0.74 -6.09
N TRP A 49 -10.49 -0.15 -5.86
CA TRP A 49 -10.49 -1.48 -6.46
C TRP A 49 -11.46 -2.41 -5.73
N GLU A 50 -11.54 -2.33 -4.39
CA GLU A 50 -12.53 -3.07 -3.59
C GLU A 50 -13.97 -2.62 -3.89
N GLU A 51 -14.19 -1.32 -4.13
CA GLU A 51 -15.50 -0.79 -4.51
C GLU A 51 -15.94 -1.33 -5.88
N GLN A 52 -15.05 -1.29 -6.87
CA GLN A 52 -15.33 -1.90 -8.18
C GLN A 52 -15.55 -3.41 -8.05
N ASP A 53 -14.71 -4.17 -7.34
CA ASP A 53 -14.93 -5.61 -7.15
C ASP A 53 -16.32 -5.93 -6.55
N ARG A 54 -16.79 -5.08 -5.62
CA ARG A 54 -18.13 -5.18 -5.04
C ARG A 54 -19.24 -4.91 -6.06
N GLU A 55 -19.07 -3.90 -6.92
CA GLU A 55 -20.03 -3.59 -7.99
C GLU A 55 -20.08 -4.69 -9.06
N TRP A 56 -18.94 -5.29 -9.42
CA TRP A 56 -18.88 -6.43 -10.33
C TRP A 56 -19.58 -7.67 -9.73
N LYS A 57 -19.40 -7.96 -8.44
CA LYS A 57 -20.11 -9.04 -7.73
C LYS A 57 -21.62 -8.81 -7.66
N ARG A 58 -22.07 -7.55 -7.55
CA ARG A 58 -23.50 -7.18 -7.56
C ARG A 58 -24.12 -7.48 -8.93
N TRP A 59 -23.42 -7.14 -10.01
CA TRP A 59 -23.94 -7.33 -11.37
C TRP A 59 -23.95 -8.80 -11.80
N SER A 60 -22.97 -9.60 -11.39
CA SER A 60 -22.91 -11.05 -11.66
C SER A 60 -24.01 -11.88 -10.95
N SER A 61 -24.75 -11.29 -10.01
CA SER A 61 -25.81 -11.98 -9.25
C SER A 61 -27.22 -11.75 -9.80
N ASP A 62 -27.39 -10.85 -10.78
CA ASP A 62 -28.68 -10.50 -11.39
C ASP A 62 -28.96 -11.26 -12.70
N GLU A 63 -28.04 -12.13 -13.14
CA GLU A 63 -28.20 -12.98 -14.34
C GLU A 63 -28.63 -14.41 -13.97
N LYS A 64 -29.72 -14.55 -13.21
CA LYS A 64 -30.37 -15.86 -12.96
C LYS A 64 -31.89 -15.80 -13.08
#